data_AF-A0A759SIE9-F1
#
_entry.id   AF-A0A759SIE9-F1
#
_cell.length_a   1.000
_cell.length_b   1.000
_cell.length_c   1.000
_cell.angle_alpha   90.00
_cell.angle_beta   90.00
_cell.angle_gamma   90.00
#
_symmetry.space_group_name_H-M   'P 1'
#
loop_
_entity.id
_entity.type
_entity.pdbx_description
1 polymer ?
#
loop_
_entity_poly.entity_id
_entity_poly.type
_entity_poly.pdbx_seq_one_letter_code
_entity_poly.pdbx_strand_id
1 'polypeptide(L)'
;MPTTDRKRGRINLSADERRDISIQFRVNKAEFEYLKELVESSGLERGHYIRREILKSEPVVRRKMPEVNQKTYIQLSSLGNNINQAAKKLNSNEYFDKGEVDKLNFNIKQVGRRILEINKDLNYEGIRSEVR
;
A
#
# COMPACT_ATOMS: atom_id res chain seq x y z
N MET A 1 -17.59 -21.76 60.88
CA MET A 1 -16.57 -21.73 59.81
C MET A 1 -17.29 -22.03 58.50
N PRO A 2 -17.42 -21.10 57.53
CA PRO A 2 -18.02 -21.44 56.25
C PRO A 2 -16.95 -22.07 55.35
N THR A 3 -17.16 -23.34 54.99
CA THR A 3 -16.42 -24.09 53.99
C THR A 3 -16.81 -23.58 52.60
N THR A 4 -15.89 -22.93 51.88
CA THR A 4 -16.14 -22.53 50.50
C THR A 4 -16.12 -23.77 49.59
N ASP A 5 -17.30 -24.31 49.29
CA ASP A 5 -17.52 -25.35 48.27
C ASP A 5 -17.24 -24.77 46.88
N ARG A 6 -15.97 -24.77 46.45
CA ARG A 6 -15.56 -24.37 45.11
C ARG A 6 -15.80 -25.52 44.14
N LYS A 7 -17.06 -25.72 43.76
CA LYS A 7 -17.55 -26.76 42.84
C LYS A 7 -17.10 -26.63 41.38
N ARG A 8 -16.24 -25.67 41.03
CA ARG A 8 -15.68 -25.49 39.68
C ARG A 8 -14.22 -25.08 39.76
N GLY A 9 -13.34 -25.93 39.23
CA GLY A 9 -11.91 -25.63 39.05
C GLY A 9 -11.68 -24.54 37.99
N ARG A 10 -10.41 -24.20 37.77
CA ARG A 10 -9.98 -23.24 36.73
C ARG A 10 -10.58 -23.63 35.39
N ILE A 11 -11.33 -22.71 34.77
CA ILE A 11 -11.91 -22.91 33.44
C ILE A 11 -10.76 -23.19 32.46
N ASN A 12 -10.81 -24.36 31.81
CA ASN A 12 -9.88 -24.67 30.72
C ASN A 12 -10.38 -23.97 29.46
N LEU A 13 -9.78 -22.83 29.12
CA LEU A 13 -9.99 -22.18 27.82
C LEU A 13 -9.42 -23.08 26.72
N SER A 14 -10.08 -23.10 25.55
CA SER A 14 -9.58 -23.84 24.38
C SER A 14 -8.24 -23.27 23.90
N ALA A 15 -7.49 -24.02 23.09
CA ALA A 15 -6.22 -23.53 22.54
C ALA A 15 -6.38 -22.21 21.77
N ASP A 16 -7.51 -22.01 21.08
CA ASP A 16 -7.81 -20.78 20.34
C ASP A 16 -8.17 -19.58 21.23
N GLU A 17 -8.69 -19.83 22.43
CA GLU A 17 -9.01 -18.77 23.40
C GLU A 17 -7.85 -18.45 24.34
N ARG A 18 -6.82 -19.31 24.37
CA ARG A 18 -5.62 -19.12 25.15
C ARG A 18 -4.75 -18.05 24.51
N ARG A 19 -4.35 -17.07 25.33
CA ARG A 19 -3.46 -15.97 24.95
C ARG A 19 -2.02 -16.34 25.29
N ASP A 20 -1.45 -17.27 24.54
CA ASP A 20 -0.10 -17.82 24.74
C ASP A 20 0.99 -17.09 23.91
N ILE A 21 0.59 -16.31 22.91
CA ILE A 21 1.51 -15.49 22.11
C ILE A 21 1.93 -14.23 22.87
N SER A 22 3.24 -14.05 23.07
CA SER A 22 3.84 -12.85 23.65
C SER A 22 4.47 -11.97 22.57
N ILE A 23 4.19 -10.65 22.63
CA ILE A 23 4.76 -9.65 21.72
C ILE A 23 5.69 -8.76 22.54
N GLN A 24 6.99 -8.79 22.23
CA GLN A 24 7.98 -7.92 22.86
C GLN A 24 8.32 -6.76 21.94
N PHE A 25 8.25 -5.53 22.46
CA PHE A 25 8.66 -4.33 21.76
C PHE A 25 9.64 -3.54 22.64
N ARG A 26 10.59 -2.86 22.02
CA ARG A 26 11.52 -1.95 22.69
C ARG A 26 11.01 -0.53 22.54
N VAL A 27 11.03 0.22 23.62
CA VAL A 27 10.64 1.63 23.66
C VAL A 27 11.78 2.48 24.19
N ASN A 28 11.82 3.74 23.77
CA ASN A 28 12.66 4.74 24.40
C ASN A 28 12.00 5.27 25.69
N LYS A 29 12.73 6.11 26.44
CA LYS A 29 12.25 6.63 27.74
C LYS A 29 11.01 7.53 27.60
N ALA A 30 10.94 8.36 26.57
CA ALA A 30 9.82 9.27 26.33
C ALA A 30 8.55 8.52 25.92
N GLU A 31 8.68 7.51 25.06
CA GLU A 31 7.58 6.62 24.66
C GLU A 31 7.03 5.83 25.86
N PHE A 32 7.92 5.42 26.77
CA PHE A 32 7.52 4.73 27.99
C PHE A 32 6.73 5.63 28.94
N GLU A 33 7.17 6.88 29.14
CA GLU A 33 6.46 7.87 29.96
C GLU A 33 5.09 8.20 29.36
N TYR A 34 5.03 8.43 28.05
CA TYR A 34 3.77 8.66 27.34
C TYR A 34 2.79 7.48 27.45
N LEU A 35 3.29 6.24 27.29
CA LEU A 35 2.45 5.05 27.46
C LEU A 35 1.92 4.93 28.90
N LYS A 36 2.70 5.34 29.90
CA LYS A 36 2.27 5.33 31.30
C LYS A 36 1.12 6.32 31.53
N GLU A 37 1.21 7.54 31.01
CA GLU A 37 0.15 8.55 31.12
C GLU A 37 -1.16 8.10 30.43
N LEU A 38 -1.05 7.49 29.25
CA LEU A 38 -2.18 6.92 28.52
C LEU A 38 -2.88 5.79 29.30
N VAL A 39 -2.10 4.94 29.97
CA VAL A 39 -2.62 3.85 30.78
C VAL A 39 -3.31 4.40 32.03
N GLU A 40 -2.68 5.36 32.70
CA GLU A 40 -3.20 6.02 33.91
C GLU A 40 -4.53 6.75 33.64
N SER A 41 -4.61 7.49 32.54
CA SER A 41 -5.85 8.14 32.10
C SER A 41 -6.94 7.17 31.67
N SER A 42 -6.58 5.99 31.17
CA SER A 42 -7.55 4.96 30.73
C SER A 42 -8.09 4.08 31.85
N GLY A 43 -7.44 4.05 33.02
CA GLY A 43 -7.78 3.17 34.14
C GLY A 43 -7.63 1.67 33.86
N LEU A 44 -6.97 1.30 32.76
CA LEU A 44 -6.77 -0.10 32.35
C LEU A 44 -5.38 -0.61 32.73
N GLU A 45 -5.27 -1.93 32.88
CA GLU A 45 -3.98 -2.62 32.89
C GLU A 45 -3.24 -2.40 31.55
N ARG A 46 -1.92 -2.17 31.60
CA ARG A 46 -1.08 -1.83 30.43
C ARG A 46 -1.32 -2.75 29.23
N GLY A 47 -1.38 -4.06 29.47
CA GLY A 47 -1.62 -5.06 28.41
C GLY A 47 -3.03 -5.00 27.81
N HIS A 48 -4.04 -4.59 28.59
CA HIS A 48 -5.41 -4.39 28.10
C HIS A 48 -5.52 -3.12 27.25
N TYR A 49 -4.84 -2.05 27.67
CA TYR A 49 -4.76 -0.80 26.91
C TYR A 49 -4.13 -1.04 25.53
N ILE A 50 -2.92 -1.62 25.50
CA ILE A 50 -2.18 -1.89 24.26
C ILE A 50 -2.99 -2.81 23.33
N ARG A 51 -3.60 -3.87 23.88
CA ARG A 51 -4.44 -4.78 23.09
C ARG A 51 -5.62 -4.05 22.46
N ARG A 52 -6.32 -3.24 23.25
CA ARG A 52 -7.48 -2.49 22.76
C ARG A 52 -7.08 -1.55 21.63
N GLU A 53 -5.94 -0.87 21.77
CA GLU A 53 -5.47 0.07 20.78
C GLU A 53 -5.02 -0.62 19.48
N ILE A 54 -4.22 -1.68 19.57
CA ILE A 54 -3.74 -2.43 18.40
C ILE A 54 -4.89 -3.12 17.65
N LEU A 55 -5.87 -3.68 18.37
CA LEU A 55 -7.00 -4.38 17.72
C LEU A 55 -8.06 -3.41 17.18
N LYS A 56 -8.15 -2.18 17.71
CA LYS A 56 -9.04 -1.15 17.18
C LYS A 56 -8.39 -0.30 16.08
N SER A 57 -7.07 -0.20 16.07
CA SER A 57 -6.37 0.55 15.03
C SER A 57 -6.61 -0.11 13.69
N GLU A 58 -7.26 0.59 12.77
CA GLU A 58 -7.28 0.16 11.38
C GLU A 58 -5.84 0.07 10.89
N PRO A 59 -5.44 -1.03 10.23
CA PRO A 59 -4.10 -1.14 9.71
C PRO A 59 -3.86 0.05 8.78
N VAL A 60 -2.73 0.75 8.96
CA VAL A 60 -2.30 1.74 7.98
C VAL A 60 -2.03 0.98 6.68
N VAL A 61 -3.06 0.89 5.84
CA VAL A 61 -2.96 0.33 4.51
C VAL A 61 -2.05 1.29 3.77
N ARG A 62 -0.75 0.98 3.74
CA ARG A 62 0.15 1.58 2.76
C ARG A 62 -0.57 1.38 1.43
N ARG A 63 -1.00 2.48 0.78
CA ARG A 63 -1.55 2.42 -0.57
C ARG A 63 -0.56 1.61 -1.39
N LYS A 64 -0.87 0.32 -1.60
CA LYS A 64 -0.17 -0.46 -2.60
C LYS A 64 -0.61 0.20 -3.89
N MET A 65 0.33 0.87 -4.54
CA MET A 65 0.14 1.30 -5.91
C MET A 65 -0.46 0.11 -6.66
N PRO A 66 -1.59 0.27 -7.39
CA PRO A 66 -2.16 -0.83 -8.14
C PRO A 66 -1.05 -1.52 -8.93
N GLU A 67 -1.08 -2.85 -9.04
CA GLU A 67 -0.16 -3.61 -9.90
C GLU A 67 -0.32 -3.28 -11.39
N VAL A 68 -0.99 -2.18 -11.73
CA VAL A 68 -0.94 -1.55 -13.04
C VAL A 68 0.46 -0.92 -13.22
N ASN A 69 1.37 -1.85 -13.49
CA ASN A 69 2.64 -1.76 -14.17
C ASN A 69 3.51 -0.55 -13.81
N GLN A 70 4.33 -0.71 -12.77
CA GLN A 70 5.55 0.08 -12.59
C GLN A 70 6.41 0.13 -13.88
N LYS A 71 6.37 -0.96 -14.67
CA LYS A 71 6.92 -1.02 -16.05
C LYS A 71 6.27 -0.01 -17.00
N THR A 72 4.96 0.19 -16.93
CA THR A 72 4.22 1.16 -17.75
C THR A 72 4.61 2.59 -17.37
N TYR A 73 4.78 2.88 -16.08
CA TYR A 73 5.27 4.19 -15.64
C TYR A 73 6.69 4.51 -16.14
N ILE A 74 7.61 3.54 -16.03
CA ILE A 74 8.96 3.70 -16.56
C ILE A 74 8.93 3.89 -18.08
N GLN A 75 8.08 3.14 -18.79
CA GLN A 75 7.92 3.26 -20.24
C GLN A 75 7.30 4.60 -20.65
N LEU A 76 6.30 5.10 -19.93
CA LEU A 76 5.71 6.42 -20.15
C LEU A 76 6.73 7.55 -19.93
N SER A 77 7.55 7.44 -18.90
CA SER A 77 8.63 8.41 -18.65
C SER A 77 9.65 8.43 -19.80
N SER A 78 10.04 7.26 -20.32
CA SER A 78 10.94 7.17 -21.47
C SER A 78 10.33 7.76 -22.75
N LEU A 79 9.04 7.54 -22.98
CA LEU A 79 8.32 8.13 -24.11
C LEU A 79 8.23 9.66 -24.01
N GLY A 80 7.90 10.18 -22.82
CA GLY A 80 7.88 11.62 -22.56
C GLY A 80 9.24 12.27 -22.81
N ASN A 81 10.33 11.61 -22.39
CA ASN A 81 11.68 12.08 -22.64
C ASN A 81 12.03 12.14 -24.14
N ASN A 82 11.61 11.15 -24.93
CA ASN A 82 11.83 11.14 -26.38
C ASN A 82 11.07 12.25 -27.09
N ILE A 83 9.82 12.50 -26.69
CA ILE A 83 9.02 13.62 -27.22
C ILE A 83 9.66 14.96 -26.86
N ASN A 84 10.16 15.11 -25.63
CA ASN A 84 10.81 16.33 -25.19
C ASN A 84 12.14 16.59 -25.94
N GLN A 85 12.89 15.54 -26.28
CA GLN A 85 14.08 15.64 -27.12
C GLN A 85 13.74 16.05 -28.56
N ALA A 86 12.67 15.48 -29.14
CA ALA A 86 12.19 15.87 -30.46
C ALA A 86 11.70 17.33 -30.49
N ALA A 87 10.97 17.77 -29.47
CA ALA A 87 10.52 19.15 -29.32
C ALA A 87 11.70 20.12 -29.16
N LYS A 88 12.74 19.75 -28.40
CA LYS A 88 13.97 20.54 -28.30
C LYS A 88 14.70 20.66 -29.65
N LYS A 89 14.83 19.57 -30.41
CA LYS A 89 15.42 19.58 -31.75
C LYS A 89 14.62 20.42 -32.76
N LEU A 90 13.29 20.39 -32.67
CA LEU A 90 12.40 21.24 -33.46
C LEU A 90 12.59 22.72 -33.10
N ASN A 91 12.67 23.04 -31.81
CA ASN A 91 12.86 24.40 -31.34
C ASN A 91 14.27 24.95 -31.63
N SER A 92 15.27 24.10 -31.85
CA SER A 92 16.64 24.52 -32.21
C SER A 92 16.86 24.75 -33.71
N ASN A 93 15.81 24.64 -34.55
CA ASN A 93 15.85 24.93 -35.99
C ASN A 93 16.90 24.12 -36.78
N GLU A 94 17.25 22.92 -36.28
CA GLU A 94 18.07 21.96 -37.02
C GLU A 94 17.23 21.29 -38.10
N TYR A 95 17.74 21.22 -39.33
CA TYR A 95 17.06 20.53 -40.43
C TYR A 95 16.89 19.05 -40.09
N PHE A 96 15.66 18.58 -40.01
CA PHE A 96 15.37 17.16 -39.85
C PHE A 96 15.70 16.44 -41.15
N ASP A 97 16.68 15.55 -41.10
CA ASP A 97 16.87 14.57 -42.17
C ASP A 97 15.64 13.65 -42.24
N LYS A 98 15.32 13.19 -43.44
CA LYS A 98 14.15 12.34 -43.74
C LYS A 98 14.13 11.09 -42.84
N GLY A 99 15.31 10.55 -42.52
CA GLY A 99 15.44 9.41 -41.59
C GLY A 99 15.07 9.73 -40.13
N GLU A 100 15.23 10.97 -39.67
CA GLU A 100 14.79 11.37 -38.33
C GLU A 100 13.26 11.55 -38.28
N VAL A 101 12.66 12.07 -39.34
CA VAL A 101 11.19 12.17 -39.48
C VAL A 101 10.53 10.79 -39.51
N ASP A 102 11.13 9.84 -40.23
CA ASP A 102 10.62 8.46 -40.29
C ASP A 102 10.69 7.75 -38.93
N LYS A 103 11.78 7.96 -38.16
CA LYS A 103 11.89 7.47 -36.78
C LYS A 103 10.85 8.11 -35.87
N LEU A 104 10.58 9.41 -36.04
CA LEU A 104 9.57 10.11 -35.26
C LEU A 104 8.17 9.52 -35.51
N ASN A 105 7.81 9.35 -36.78
CA ASN A 105 6.55 8.76 -37.20
C ASN A 105 6.40 7.31 -36.74
N PHE A 106 7.49 6.54 -36.73
CA PHE A 106 7.50 5.20 -36.17
C PHE A 106 7.18 5.22 -34.67
N ASN A 107 7.84 6.08 -33.90
CA ASN A 107 7.61 6.20 -32.46
C ASN A 107 6.16 6.63 -32.15
N ILE A 108 5.62 7.60 -32.89
CA ILE A 108 4.22 8.04 -32.75
C ILE A 108 3.26 6.86 -33.00
N LYS A 109 3.48 6.06 -34.03
CA LYS A 109 2.66 4.87 -34.32
C LYS A 109 2.77 3.82 -33.21
N GLN A 110 3.94 3.61 -32.61
CA GLN A 110 4.11 2.68 -31.48
C GLN A 110 3.35 3.16 -30.24
N VAL A 111 3.43 4.46 -29.93
CA VAL A 111 2.67 5.06 -28.83
C VAL A 111 1.18 4.88 -29.03
N GLY A 112 0.67 5.14 -30.24
CA GLY A 112 -0.75 4.94 -30.57
C GLY A 112 -1.24 3.52 -30.35
N ARG A 113 -0.46 2.50 -30.78
CA ARG A 113 -0.79 1.08 -30.53
C ARG A 113 -0.84 0.77 -29.03
N ARG A 114 0.11 1.30 -28.26
CA ARG A 114 0.19 1.02 -26.83
C ARG A 114 -0.94 1.66 -26.03
N ILE A 115 -1.38 2.86 -26.42
CA ILE A 115 -2.58 3.51 -25.86
C ILE A 115 -3.84 2.69 -26.14
N LEU A 116 -3.96 2.10 -27.33
CA LEU A 116 -5.09 1.22 -27.67
C LEU A 116 -5.08 -0.07 -26.86
N GLU A 117 -3.92 -0.66 -26.61
CA GLU A 117 -3.77 -1.84 -25.72
C GLU A 117 -4.17 -1.51 -24.28
N ILE A 118 -3.67 -0.39 -23.73
CA ILE A 118 -4.03 0.07 -22.39
C ILE A 118 -5.55 0.31 -22.27
N ASN A 119 -6.17 0.94 -23.28
CA ASN A 119 -7.63 1.14 -23.28
C ASN A 119 -8.40 -0.18 -23.28
N LYS A 120 -7.93 -1.20 -24.01
CA LYS A 120 -8.54 -2.53 -23.97
C LYS A 120 -8.42 -3.13 -22.58
N ASP A 121 -7.21 -3.14 -22.01
CA ASP A 121 -6.94 -3.72 -20.69
C ASP A 121 -7.79 -3.03 -19.60
N LEU A 122 -7.93 -1.70 -19.64
CA LEU A 122 -8.78 -0.94 -18.72
C LEU A 122 -10.28 -1.21 -18.92
N ASN A 123 -10.76 -1.37 -20.16
CA ASN A 123 -12.15 -1.76 -20.41
C ASN A 123 -12.45 -3.19 -19.92
N TYR A 124 -11.48 -4.11 -19.96
CA TYR A 124 -11.63 -5.45 -19.38
C TYR A 124 -11.70 -5.44 -17.85
N GLU A 125 -11.01 -4.50 -17.19
CA GLU A 125 -11.11 -4.33 -15.73
C GLU A 125 -12.42 -3.64 -15.29
N GLY A 126 -12.91 -2.65 -16.06
CA GLY A 126 -14.19 -1.98 -15.79
C GLY A 126 -15.41 -2.92 -15.83
N ILE A 127 -15.44 -3.85 -16.79
CA ILE A 127 -16.52 -4.87 -16.90
C ILE A 127 -16.50 -5.84 -15.71
N ARG A 128 -15.33 -6.14 -15.13
CA ARG A 128 -15.24 -7.01 -13.94
C ARG A 128 -15.66 -6.32 -12.64
N SER A 129 -15.54 -4.99 -12.56
CA SER A 129 -15.97 -4.23 -11.38
C SER A 129 -17.48 -4.03 -11.27
N GLU A 130 -18.24 -4.15 -12.35
CA GLU A 130 -19.71 -4.00 -12.37
C GLU A 130 -20.48 -5.30 -12.06
N VAL A 131 -19.78 -6.44 -11.93
CA VAL A 131 -20.39 -7.78 -11.72
C VAL A 131 -20.16 -8.28 -10.27
N ARG A 132 -20.12 -7.39 -9.29
CA ARG A 132 -20.03 -7.75 -7.86
C ARG A 132 -21.06 -7.04 -7.00
#